data_AF-A0A0B2Q8Q7-F1
#
_entry.id   AF-A0A0B2Q8Q7-F1
#
_cell.length_a   1.000
_cell.length_b   1.000
_cell.length_c   1.000
_cell.angle_alpha   90.00
_cell.angle_beta   90.00
_cell.angle_gamma   90.00
#
_symmetry.space_group_name_H-M   'P 1'
#
loop_
_entity.id
_entity.type
_entity.pdbx_description
1 polymer ?
#
loop_
_entity_poly.entity_id
_entity_poly.type
_entity_poly.pdbx_seq_one_letter_code
_entity_poly.pdbx_strand_id
1 'polypeptide(L)' 'MSFFRAPSAVIKRLTSIQRNFLWGGGAEGKKIAWVAWDQVCAPRDKGG' A
#
# COMPACT_ATOMS: atom_id res chain seq x y z
N MET A 1 -20.39 5.01 -9.66
CA MET A 1 -19.54 3.81 -9.85
C MET A 1 -18.61 4.07 -11.01
N SER A 2 -17.29 3.94 -10.80
CA SER A 2 -16.32 4.00 -11.89
C SER A 2 -16.56 2.80 -12.83
N PHE A 3 -16.82 3.08 -14.11
CA PHE A 3 -17.01 2.06 -15.15
C PHE A 3 -15.69 1.44 -15.64
N PHE A 4 -14.55 1.95 -15.17
CA PHE A 4 -13.22 1.49 -15.57
C PHE A 4 -12.51 0.86 -14.38
N ARG A 5 -12.46 -0.48 -14.35
CA ARG A 5 -11.57 -1.20 -13.43
C ARG A 5 -10.16 -1.13 -13.99
N ALA A 6 -9.23 -0.59 -13.21
CA ALA A 6 -7.82 -0.64 -13.55
C ALA A 6 -7.37 -2.12 -13.67
N PRO A 7 -6.50 -2.46 -14.63
CA PRO A 7 -5.94 -3.80 -14.73
C PRO A 7 -5.24 -4.21 -13.43
N SER A 8 -5.35 -5.49 -13.06
CA SER A 8 -4.78 -6.02 -11.82
C SER A 8 -3.25 -5.81 -11.73
N ALA A 9 -2.56 -5.83 -12.86
CA ALA A 9 -1.12 -5.54 -12.93
C ALA A 9 -0.80 -4.09 -12.50
N VAL A 10 -1.62 -3.12 -12.88
CA VAL A 10 -1.45 -1.72 -12.51
C VAL A 10 -1.69 -1.54 -11.01
N ILE A 11 -2.76 -2.15 -10.49
CA ILE A 11 -3.07 -2.12 -9.06
C ILE A 11 -1.92 -2.72 -8.25
N LYS A 12 -1.41 -3.90 -8.65
CA LYS A 12 -0.27 -4.56 -7.99
C LYS A 12 0.99 -3.67 -7.99
N ARG A 13 1.27 -3.00 -9.12
CA ARG A 13 2.41 -2.08 -9.22
C ARG A 13 2.27 -0.88 -8.30
N LEU A 14 1.09 -0.26 -8.26
CA LEU A 14 0.80 0.86 -7.36
C LEU A 14 0.95 0.44 -5.89
N THR A 15 0.33 -0.68 -5.50
CA THR A 15 0.47 -1.23 -4.14
C THR A 15 1.93 -1.48 -3.77
N SER A 16 2.74 -2.00 -4.69
CA SER A 16 4.18 -2.18 -4.43
C SER A 16 4.90 -0.85 -4.21
N ILE A 17 4.61 0.18 -5.00
CA ILE A 17 5.23 1.51 -4.85
C ILE A 17 4.85 2.12 -3.51
N GLN A 18 3.57 2.06 -3.12
CA GLN A 18 3.11 2.62 -1.85
C GLN A 18 3.69 1.87 -0.65
N ARG A 19 3.74 0.52 -0.70
CA ARG A 19 4.39 -0.30 0.34
C ARG A 19 5.87 0.00 0.47
N ASN A 20 6.55 0.13 -0.66
CA ASN A 20 7.95 0.54 -0.67
C ASN A 20 8.07 1.92 -0.04
N PHE A 21 7.32 2.94 -0.48
CA PHE A 21 7.38 4.26 0.15
C PHE A 21 7.20 4.24 1.68
N LEU A 22 6.24 3.46 2.19
CA LEU A 22 5.95 3.37 3.62
C LEU A 22 7.02 2.60 4.42
N TRP A 23 7.56 1.52 3.87
CA TRP A 23 8.43 0.57 4.58
C TRP A 23 9.80 0.34 3.93
N GLY A 24 10.20 1.13 2.95
CA GLY A 24 11.40 0.93 2.14
C GLY A 24 11.90 2.21 1.48
N GLY A 25 13.14 2.58 1.74
CA GLY A 25 13.74 3.75 1.09
C GLY A 25 14.50 4.70 2.02
N GLY A 26 14.76 4.30 3.27
CA GLY A 26 15.79 4.94 4.09
C GLY A 26 17.16 4.31 3.83
N ALA A 27 18.24 4.99 4.22
CA ALA A 27 19.61 4.49 4.19
C ALA A 27 19.79 3.13 4.90
N GLU A 28 18.86 2.77 5.79
CA GLU A 28 18.86 1.55 6.60
C GLU A 28 18.15 0.34 5.94
N GLY A 29 17.72 0.44 4.68
CA GLY A 29 17.11 -0.68 3.96
C GLY A 29 15.60 -0.86 4.19
N LYS A 30 15.11 -2.11 4.04
CA LYS A 30 13.68 -2.46 4.24
C LYS A 30 13.35 -2.43 5.73
N LYS A 31 12.44 -1.53 6.13
CA LYS A 31 11.90 -1.47 7.49
C LYS A 31 10.90 -2.61 7.70
N ILE A 32 10.85 -3.15 8.92
CA ILE A 32 9.86 -4.18 9.29
C ILE A 32 8.48 -3.54 9.29
N ALA A 33 7.53 -4.16 8.57
CA ALA A 33 6.13 -3.75 8.55
C ALA A 33 5.41 -4.34 9.77
N TRP A 34 5.20 -3.51 10.81
CA TRP A 34 4.48 -3.90 12.03
C TRP A 34 2.96 -3.95 11.88
N VAL A 35 2.44 -3.35 10.81
CA VAL A 35 1.01 -3.26 10.52
C VAL A 35 0.74 -3.91 9.18
N ALA A 36 -0.28 -4.76 9.10
CA ALA A 36 -0.68 -5.37 7.84
C ALA A 36 -1.16 -4.30 6.85
N TRP A 37 -0.83 -4.46 5.57
CA TRP A 37 -1.23 -3.49 4.55
C TRP A 37 -2.74 -3.28 4.42
N ASP A 38 -3.52 -4.34 4.63
CA ASP A 38 -4.97 -4.24 4.57
C ASP A 38 -5.53 -3.40 5.73
N GLN A 39 -4.83 -3.33 6.87
CA GLN A 39 -5.15 -2.40 7.96
C GLN A 39 -4.73 -0.97 7.63
N VAL A 40 -3.60 -0.78 6.94
CA VAL A 40 -3.19 0.56 6.45
C VAL A 40 -4.20 1.11 5.44
N CYS A 41 -4.80 0.26 4.61
CA CYS A 41 -5.84 0.64 3.67
C CYS A 41 -7.25 0.59 4.26
N ALA A 42 -7.39 0.44 5.59
CA ALA A 42 -8.70 0.49 6.22
C ALA A 42 -9.35 1.87 6.03
N PRO A 43 -10.68 1.95 6.01
CA PRO A 43 -11.38 3.22 6.09
C PRO A 43 -10.95 4.03 7.33
N ARG A 44 -10.93 5.36 7.22
CA ARG A 44 -10.48 6.26 8.31
C ARG A 44 -11.26 6.07 9.61
N ASP A 45 -12.56 5.80 9.49
CA ASP A 45 -13.46 5.47 10.60
C ASP A 45 -13.11 4.15 11.30
N LYS A 46 -12.26 3.32 10.70
CA LYS A 46 -11.75 2.05 11.24
C LYS A 46 -10.26 2.09 11.61
N GLY A 47 -9.66 3.28 11.64
CA GLY A 47 -8.27 3.47 12.07
C GLY A 47 -7.21 3.36 10.97
N GLY A 48 -7.60 3.48 9.70
CA GLY A 48 -6.67 3.65 8.56
C GLY A 48 -6.34 5.12 8.25
#